data_AF-A0A3B9YNB9-F1
#
_entry.id   AF-A0A3B9YNB9-F1
#
_cell.length_a   1.000
_cell.length_b   1.000
_cell.length_c   1.000
_cell.angle_alpha   90.00
_cell.angle_beta   90.00
_cell.angle_gamma   90.00
#
_symmetry.space_group_name_H-M   'P 1'
#
loop_
_entity.id
_entity.type
_entity.pdbx_description
1 polymer ?
#
loop_
_entity_poly.entity_id
_entity_poly.type
_entity_poly.pdbx_seq_one_letter_code
_entity_poly.pdbx_strand_id
1 'polypeptide(L)'
;MGELLVLLGKAFVTAAFIVVLSELGKRNPSLAGLVVALPLATAATMTLMFLDGEPTARIQSFAFAALFYVPPTTIFVGLVWLGLWMGWGFWPSMGIAVTATGIAFWAYVEGMARLGITVS
;
A
#
# COMPACT_ATOMS: atom_id res chain seq x y z
N MET A 1 25.70 -6.19 15.40
CA MET A 1 26.18 -5.18 14.42
C MET A 1 25.68 -5.48 13.00
N GLY A 2 25.80 -6.72 12.50
CA GLY A 2 25.34 -7.09 11.15
C GLY A 2 23.85 -6.85 10.87
N GLU A 3 22.96 -7.25 11.79
CA GLU A 3 21.51 -7.04 11.63
C GLU A 3 21.10 -5.56 11.56
N LEU A 4 21.77 -4.70 12.33
CA LEU A 4 21.53 -3.26 12.30
C LEU A 4 21.88 -2.68 10.92
N LEU A 5 23.00 -3.10 10.33
CA LEU A 5 23.39 -2.67 8.98
C LEU A 5 22.37 -3.12 7.92
N VAL A 6 21.81 -4.33 8.07
CA VAL A 6 20.76 -4.83 7.18
C VAL A 6 19.47 -4.01 7.29
N LEU A 7 19.03 -3.70 8.52
CA LEU A 7 17.85 -2.87 8.74
C LEU A 7 18.03 -1.44 8.20
N LEU A 8 19.20 -0.84 8.42
CA LEU A 8 19.53 0.48 7.89
C LEU A 8 19.56 0.48 6.36
N GLY A 9 20.11 -0.57 5.75
CA GLY A 9 20.06 -0.76 4.30
C GLY A 9 18.64 -0.83 3.75
N LYS A 10 17.78 -1.66 4.37
CA LYS A 10 16.35 -1.75 3.99
C LYS A 10 15.65 -0.40 4.14
N ALA A 11 15.85 0.31 5.26
CA ALA A 11 15.27 1.62 5.50
C ALA A 11 15.72 2.68 4.48
N PHE A 12 17.00 2.70 4.12
CA PHE A 12 17.53 3.61 3.11
C PHE A 12 16.88 3.38 1.74
N VAL A 13 16.76 2.11 1.31
CA VAL A 13 16.11 1.75 0.05
C VAL A 13 14.64 2.20 0.04
N THR A 14 13.92 1.99 1.15
CA THR A 14 12.51 2.44 1.27
C THR A 14 12.40 3.97 1.23
N ALA A 15 13.28 4.69 1.92
CA ALA A 15 13.28 6.15 1.89
C ALA A 15 13.60 6.68 0.48
N ALA A 16 14.62 6.11 -0.17
CA ALA A 16 14.98 6.45 -1.55
C ALA A 16 13.81 6.21 -2.51
N PHE A 17 13.09 5.09 -2.35
CA PHE A 17 11.89 4.79 -3.13
C PHE A 17 10.82 5.88 -2.99
N ILE A 18 10.50 6.31 -1.77
CA ILE A 18 9.51 7.38 -1.51
C ILE A 18 9.98 8.71 -2.13
N VAL A 19 11.26 9.05 -1.98
CA VAL A 19 11.82 10.30 -2.53
C VAL A 19 11.76 10.31 -4.05
N VAL A 20 12.15 9.21 -4.70
CA VAL A 20 12.08 9.07 -6.17
C VAL A 20 10.66 9.25 -6.68
N LEU A 21 9.67 8.61 -6.04
CA LEU A 21 8.27 8.75 -6.42
C LEU A 21 7.74 10.17 -6.17
N SER A 22 8.18 10.81 -5.10
CA SER A 22 7.80 12.20 -4.79
C SER A 22 8.34 13.19 -5.81
N GLU A 23 9.62 13.06 -6.18
CA GLU A 23 10.24 13.89 -7.22
C GLU A 23 9.65 13.61 -8.60
N LEU A 24 9.36 12.35 -8.90
CA LEU A 24 8.69 11.97 -10.14
C LEU A 24 7.28 12.57 -10.19
N GLY A 25 6.54 12.56 -9.07
CA GLY A 25 5.21 13.16 -8.98
C GLY A 25 5.21 14.66 -9.23
N LYS A 26 6.24 15.38 -8.78
CA LYS A 26 6.41 16.82 -9.05
C LYS A 26 6.68 17.11 -10.53
N ARG A 27 7.41 16.23 -11.23
CA ARG A 27 7.82 16.42 -12.63
C ARG A 27 6.81 15.87 -13.63
N ASN A 28 6.25 14.70 -13.36
CA ASN A 28 5.29 13.99 -14.21
C ASN A 28 4.30 13.19 -13.35
N PRO A 29 3.18 13.81 -12.93
CA PRO A 29 2.17 13.16 -12.09
C PRO A 29 1.59 11.87 -12.70
N SER A 30 1.41 11.83 -14.02
CA SER A 30 0.87 10.65 -14.71
C SER A 30 1.83 9.46 -14.65
N LEU A 31 3.13 9.70 -14.90
CA LEU A 31 4.13 8.64 -14.79
C LEU A 31 4.30 8.19 -13.34
N ALA A 32 4.30 9.12 -12.38
CA ALA A 32 4.36 8.79 -10.97
C ALA A 32 3.15 7.94 -10.55
N GLY A 33 1.94 8.30 -10.99
CA GLY A 33 0.73 7.51 -10.75
C GLY A 33 0.83 6.10 -11.32
N LEU A 34 1.35 5.95 -12.55
CA LEU A 34 1.61 4.63 -13.15
C LEU A 34 2.58 3.79 -12.31
N VAL A 35 3.72 4.38 -11.90
CA VAL A 35 4.73 3.66 -11.11
C VAL A 35 4.21 3.30 -9.71
N VAL A 36 3.42 4.18 -9.08
CA VAL A 36 2.79 3.91 -7.79
C VAL A 36 1.71 2.82 -7.90
N ALA A 37 0.99 2.76 -9.02
CA ALA A 37 -0.02 1.73 -9.27
C ALA A 37 0.58 0.34 -9.54
N LEU A 38 1.85 0.26 -9.96
CA LEU A 38 2.54 -1.02 -10.07
C LEU A 38 2.72 -1.64 -8.68
N PRO A 39 2.54 -2.96 -8.53
CA PRO A 39 2.68 -3.66 -7.25
C PRO A 39 4.16 -3.87 -6.86
N LEU A 40 4.99 -2.83 -6.98
CA LEU A 40 6.44 -2.90 -6.75
C LEU A 40 6.76 -3.26 -5.30
N ALA A 41 6.07 -2.65 -4.34
CA ALA A 41 6.24 -2.96 -2.92
C ALA A 41 5.84 -4.41 -2.62
N THR A 42 4.72 -4.86 -3.18
CA THR A 42 4.23 -6.24 -3.02
C THR A 42 5.20 -7.25 -3.63
N ALA A 43 5.65 -7.03 -4.87
CA ALA A 43 6.60 -7.90 -5.56
C ALA A 43 7.95 -7.95 -4.85
N ALA A 44 8.48 -6.81 -4.40
CA ALA A 44 9.70 -6.75 -3.62
C ALA A 44 9.56 -7.50 -2.29
N THR A 45 8.43 -7.34 -1.59
CA THR A 45 8.17 -8.04 -0.32
C THR A 45 8.13 -9.55 -0.52
N MET A 46 7.39 -10.04 -1.53
CA MET A 46 7.34 -11.47 -1.84
C MET A 46 8.70 -12.04 -2.24
N THR A 47 9.48 -11.28 -3.01
CA THR A 47 10.83 -11.67 -3.41
C THR A 47 11.74 -11.78 -2.19
N LEU A 48 11.68 -10.81 -1.28
CA LEU A 48 12.44 -10.86 -0.03
C LEU A 48 11.99 -12.01 0.87
N MET A 49 10.69 -12.25 1.02
CA MET A 49 10.18 -13.43 1.76
C MET A 49 10.72 -14.73 1.18
N PHE A 50 10.73 -14.87 -0.15
CA PHE A 50 11.29 -16.04 -0.81
C PHE A 50 12.80 -16.19 -0.55
N LEU A 51 13.57 -15.10 -0.65
CA LEU A 51 15.01 -15.09 -0.38
C LEU A 51 15.34 -15.34 1.09
N ASP A 52 14.50 -14.87 2.00
CA ASP A 52 14.59 -15.10 3.45
C ASP A 52 14.17 -16.55 3.81
N GLY A 53 13.76 -17.37 2.84
CA GLY A 53 13.43 -18.79 3.00
C GLY A 53 12.03 -19.05 3.54
N GLU A 54 11.11 -18.07 3.46
CA GLU A 54 9.74 -18.25 3.91
C GLU A 54 9.00 -19.33 3.10
N PRO A 55 8.15 -20.15 3.73
CA PRO A 55 7.37 -21.16 3.03
C PRO A 55 6.48 -20.52 1.95
N THR A 56 6.38 -21.16 0.78
CA THR A 56 5.51 -20.71 -0.32
C THR A 56 4.06 -20.51 0.11
N ALA A 57 3.57 -21.31 1.07
CA ALA A 57 2.23 -21.14 1.66
C ALA A 57 2.04 -19.76 2.32
N ARG A 58 3.06 -19.23 2.99
CA ARG A 58 3.01 -17.90 3.62
C ARG A 58 3.04 -16.78 2.59
N ILE A 59 3.82 -16.96 1.52
CA ILE A 59 3.85 -16.04 0.37
C ILE A 59 2.49 -16.05 -0.35
N GLN A 60 1.85 -17.22 -0.47
CA GLN A 60 0.50 -17.36 -1.02
C GLN A 60 -0.53 -16.63 -0.16
N SER A 61 -0.51 -16.79 1.17
CA SER A 61 -1.40 -16.03 2.07
C SER A 61 -1.19 -14.53 1.95
N PHE A 62 0.07 -14.07 1.86
CA PHE A 62 0.38 -12.66 1.62
C PHE A 62 -0.17 -12.17 0.27
N ALA A 63 -0.04 -12.95 -0.80
CA ALA A 63 -0.60 -12.63 -2.11
C ALA A 63 -2.13 -12.55 -2.09
N PHE A 64 -2.77 -13.49 -1.40
CA PHE A 64 -4.22 -13.52 -1.23
C PHE A 64 -4.71 -12.28 -0.46
N ALA A 65 -4.09 -11.96 0.68
CA ALA A 65 -4.42 -10.76 1.43
C ALA A 65 -4.24 -9.49 0.59
N ALA A 66 -3.12 -9.36 -0.11
CA ALA A 66 -2.83 -8.20 -0.96
C ALA A 66 -3.87 -8.04 -2.07
N LEU A 67 -4.32 -9.13 -2.70
CA LEU A 67 -5.36 -9.12 -3.73
C LEU A 67 -6.69 -8.58 -3.18
N PHE A 68 -7.16 -9.14 -2.07
CA PHE A 68 -8.46 -8.78 -1.49
C PHE A 68 -8.45 -7.40 -0.83
N TYR A 69 -7.31 -6.85 -0.44
CA TYR A 69 -7.23 -5.52 0.16
C TYR A 69 -7.09 -4.37 -0.84
N VAL A 70 -7.02 -4.63 -2.15
CA VAL A 70 -7.03 -3.57 -3.17
C VAL A 70 -8.31 -2.69 -3.10
N PRO A 71 -9.55 -3.24 -3.07
CA PRO A 71 -10.78 -2.45 -3.02
C PRO A 71 -10.86 -1.41 -1.89
N PRO A 72 -10.60 -1.74 -0.61
CA PRO A 72 -10.63 -0.72 0.43
C PRO A 72 -9.49 0.31 0.28
N THR A 73 -8.37 -0.06 -0.35
CA THR A 73 -7.24 0.85 -0.58
C THR A 73 -7.54 1.89 -1.66
N THR A 74 -8.32 1.57 -2.70
CA THR A 74 -8.66 2.54 -3.76
C THR A 74 -9.54 3.70 -3.26
N ILE A 75 -10.30 3.48 -2.18
CA ILE A 75 -11.11 4.52 -1.51
C ILE A 75 -10.24 5.70 -1.08
N PHE A 76 -9.01 5.44 -0.61
CA PHE A 76 -8.11 6.49 -0.15
C PHE A 76 -7.83 7.50 -1.27
N VAL A 77 -7.34 7.01 -2.41
CA VAL A 77 -6.96 7.85 -3.56
C VAL A 77 -8.19 8.54 -4.14
N GLY A 78 -9.31 7.83 -4.23
CA GLY A 78 -10.58 8.39 -4.72
C GLY A 78 -11.09 9.55 -3.87
N LEU A 79 -11.04 9.44 -2.54
CA LEU A 79 -11.49 10.50 -1.63
C LEU A 79 -10.54 11.69 -1.59
N VAL A 80 -9.23 11.47 -1.67
CA VAL A 80 -8.26 12.58 -1.80
C VAL A 80 -8.54 13.36 -3.08
N TRP A 81 -8.71 12.66 -4.22
CA TRP A 81 -9.04 13.29 -5.49
C TRP A 81 -10.37 14.06 -5.42
N LEU A 82 -11.42 13.45 -4.88
CA LEU A 82 -12.74 14.05 -4.77
C LEU A 82 -12.74 15.30 -3.87
N GLY A 83 -12.09 15.22 -2.70
CA GLY A 83 -12.01 16.35 -1.77
C GLY A 83 -11.23 17.53 -2.33
N LEU A 84 -10.14 17.25 -3.06
CA LEU A 84 -9.38 18.29 -3.78
C LEU A 84 -10.20 18.88 -4.94
N TRP A 85 -10.94 18.06 -5.68
CA TRP A 85 -11.84 18.51 -6.74
C TRP A 85 -13.00 19.37 -6.20
N MET A 86 -13.50 19.07 -5.01
CA MET A 86 -14.53 19.85 -4.30
C MET A 86 -13.98 21.11 -3.59
N GLY A 87 -12.68 21.33 -3.58
CA GLY A 87 -12.05 22.52 -2.99
C GLY A 87 -11.86 22.48 -1.47
N TRP A 88 -11.93 21.32 -0.82
CA TRP A 88 -11.79 21.18 0.65
C TRP A 88 -10.36 21.39 1.18
N GLY A 89 -9.38 21.58 0.27
CA GLY A 89 -7.96 21.68 0.63
C GLY A 89 -7.35 20.32 0.96
N PHE A 90 -6.01 20.28 1.04
CA PHE A 90 -5.26 19.02 1.17
C PHE A 90 -5.49 18.30 2.50
N TRP A 91 -5.29 19.00 3.63
CA TRP A 91 -5.34 18.37 4.96
C TRP A 91 -6.71 17.78 5.31
N PRO A 92 -7.85 18.45 5.07
CA PRO A 92 -9.16 17.85 5.29
C PRO A 92 -9.42 16.66 4.37
N SER A 93 -9.07 16.76 3.09
CA SER A 93 -9.23 15.66 2.11
C SER A 93 -8.44 14.42 2.53
N MET A 94 -7.19 14.61 2.97
CA MET A 94 -6.34 13.54 3.50
C MET A 94 -6.91 12.93 4.77
N GLY A 95 -7.32 13.74 5.74
CA GLY A 95 -7.87 13.25 7.01
C GLY A 95 -9.14 12.41 6.81
N ILE A 96 -10.04 12.88 5.93
CA ILE A 96 -11.25 12.14 5.56
C ILE A 96 -10.89 10.83 4.87
N ALA A 97 -9.98 10.87 3.89
CA ALA A 97 -9.57 9.69 3.14
C ALA A 97 -8.95 8.61 4.05
N VAL A 98 -8.02 8.97 4.94
CA VAL A 98 -7.42 8.02 5.90
C VAL A 98 -8.49 7.40 6.79
N THR A 99 -9.36 8.22 7.37
CA THR A 99 -10.40 7.75 8.30
C THR A 99 -11.38 6.82 7.60
N ALA A 100 -11.86 7.21 6.42
CA ALA A 100 -12.80 6.43 5.63
C ALA A 100 -12.18 5.11 5.15
N THR A 101 -10.91 5.10 4.74
CA THR A 101 -10.21 3.87 4.37
C THR A 101 -10.08 2.93 5.56
N GLY A 102 -9.76 3.43 6.76
CA GLY A 102 -9.73 2.60 7.97
C GLY A 102 -11.08 1.93 8.28
N ILE A 103 -12.18 2.69 8.18
CA ILE A 103 -13.54 2.17 8.35
C ILE A 103 -13.88 1.14 7.26
N ALA A 104 -13.51 1.42 6.01
CA ALA A 104 -13.74 0.52 4.90
C ALA A 104 -12.98 -0.80 5.05
N PHE A 105 -11.73 -0.77 5.49
CA PHE A 105 -10.95 -1.97 5.80
C PHE A 105 -11.64 -2.82 6.87
N TRP A 106 -12.08 -2.19 7.96
CA TRP A 106 -12.77 -2.89 9.03
C TRP A 106 -14.07 -3.55 8.54
N ALA A 107 -14.90 -2.80 7.82
CA ALA A 107 -16.15 -3.32 7.24
C ALA A 107 -15.89 -4.42 6.20
N TYR A 108 -14.82 -4.30 5.41
CA TYR A 108 -14.45 -5.26 4.37
C TYR A 108 -13.99 -6.60 4.96
N VAL A 109 -13.14 -6.56 5.99
CA VAL A 109 -12.70 -7.78 6.70
C VAL A 109 -13.88 -8.50 7.36
N GLU A 110 -14.76 -7.75 8.04
CA GLU A 110 -15.98 -8.31 8.64
C GLU A 110 -16.91 -8.90 7.58
N GLY A 111 -17.08 -8.21 6.44
CA GLY A 111 -17.87 -8.70 5.31
C GLY A 111 -17.31 -9.99 4.72
N MET A 112 -16.00 -10.08 4.52
CA MET A 112 -15.34 -11.31 4.05
C MET A 112 -15.49 -12.47 5.03
N ALA A 113 -15.36 -12.20 6.34
CA ALA A 113 -15.56 -13.21 7.37
C ALA A 113 -16.98 -13.81 7.32
N ARG A 114 -18.01 -12.97 7.10
CA ARG A 114 -19.40 -13.41 6.95
C ARG A 114 -19.65 -14.24 5.69
N LEU A 115 -18.86 -14.02 4.64
CA LEU A 115 -18.91 -14.78 3.40
C LEU A 115 -18.05 -16.06 3.44
N GLY A 116 -17.41 -16.36 4.57
CA GLY A 116 -16.53 -17.52 4.73
C GLY A 116 -15.15 -17.37 4.07
N ILE A 117 -14.78 -16.16 3.65
CA ILE A 117 -13.46 -15.87 3.08
C ILE A 117 -12.54 -15.46 4.24
N THR A 118 -11.87 -16.44 4.84
CA THR A 118 -10.83 -16.18 5.86
C THR A 118 -9.52 -15.77 5.19
N VAL A 119 -9.16 -14.50 5.34
CA VAL A 119 -7.82 -13.98 5.07
C VAL A 119 -6.97 -14.25 6.32
N SER A 120 -6.45 -15.47 6.46
CA SER A 120 -5.58 -15.90 7.59
C SER A 120 -4.12 -16.03 7.18
#